data_AF-B5GII8-F1
#
_entry.id   AF-B5GII8-F1
#
_cell.length_a   1.000
_cell.length_b   1.000
_cell.length_c   1.000
_cell.angle_alpha   90.00
_cell.angle_beta   90.00
_cell.angle_gamma   90.00
#
_symmetry.space_group_name_H-M   'P 1'
#
loop_
_entity.id
_entity.type
_entity.pdbx_description
1 polymer ?
#
loop_
_entity_poly.entity_id
_entity_poly.type
_entity_poly.pdbx_seq_one_letter_code
_entity_poly.pdbx_strand_id
1 'polypeptide(L)'
;MSETPDATTAIREIIAQLATIPDLVDRARAVSAVLDAVPDLQRELRTMRQDAVVAIRETRTLAETADLLGISQPRVSQITKGVSRSTKH
;
A
#
# COMPACT_ATOMS: atom_id res chain seq x y z
N MET A 1 -20.45 11.74 -1.96
CA MET A 1 -19.44 10.88 -1.32
C MET A 1 -19.41 9.60 -2.12
N SER A 2 -18.40 9.41 -2.99
CA SER A 2 -18.32 8.16 -3.74
C SER A 2 -17.87 7.06 -2.78
N GLU A 3 -18.77 6.12 -2.51
CA GLU A 3 -18.47 4.89 -1.80
C GLU A 3 -17.64 3.99 -2.72
N THR A 4 -16.37 4.34 -2.92
CA THR A 4 -15.41 3.35 -3.40
C THR A 4 -15.37 2.28 -2.30
N PRO A 5 -15.68 1.00 -2.60
CA PRO A 5 -15.51 -0.05 -1.62
C PRO A 5 -14.08 0.01 -1.09
N ASP A 6 -13.93 -0.09 0.23
CA ASP A 6 -12.62 -0.10 0.88
C ASP A 6 -11.73 -1.11 0.15
N ALA A 7 -10.64 -0.63 -0.46
CA ALA A 7 -9.75 -1.47 -1.26
C ALA A 7 -9.22 -2.66 -0.45
N THR A 8 -9.14 -2.54 0.88
CA THR A 8 -8.77 -3.66 1.74
C THR A 8 -9.84 -4.76 1.80
N THR A 9 -11.12 -4.40 1.72
CA THR A 9 -12.24 -5.34 1.57
C THR A 9 -12.15 -6.09 0.25
N ALA A 10 -11.89 -5.39 -0.86
CA ALA A 10 -11.70 -6.04 -2.17
C ALA A 10 -10.52 -7.04 -2.15
N ILE A 11 -9.40 -6.70 -1.51
CA ILE A 11 -8.27 -7.63 -1.34
C ILE A 11 -8.69 -8.85 -0.50
N ARG A 12 -9.49 -8.68 0.56
CA ARG A 12 -9.98 -9.80 1.38
C ARG A 12 -10.93 -10.71 0.60
N GLU A 13 -11.77 -10.14 -0.26
CA GLU A 13 -12.65 -10.92 -1.13
C GLU A 13 -11.85 -11.76 -2.13
N ILE A 14 -10.78 -11.22 -2.73
CA ILE A 14 -9.88 -11.99 -3.59
C ILE A 14 -9.23 -13.14 -2.82
N ILE A 15 -8.77 -12.90 -1.59
CA ILE A 15 -8.22 -13.96 -0.73
C ILE A 15 -9.28 -15.05 -0.47
N ALA A 16 -10.52 -14.66 -0.18
CA ALA A 16 -11.61 -15.60 0.02
C ALA A 16 -11.91 -16.42 -1.25
N GLN A 17 -11.90 -15.79 -2.43
CA GLN A 17 -12.10 -16.47 -3.72
C GLN A 17 -11.00 -17.51 -3.98
N LEU A 18 -9.73 -17.18 -3.73
CA LEU A 18 -8.61 -18.12 -3.86
C LEU A 18 -8.81 -19.34 -2.95
N ALA A 19 -9.33 -19.16 -1.74
CA ALA A 19 -9.59 -20.25 -0.82
C ALA A 19 -10.69 -21.22 -1.30
N THR A 20 -11.58 -20.78 -2.20
CA THR A 20 -12.65 -21.63 -2.75
C THR A 20 -12.19 -22.59 -3.85
N ILE A 21 -10.97 -22.44 -4.39
CA ILE A 21 -10.44 -23.30 -5.45
C ILE A 21 -10.35 -24.75 -4.93
N PRO A 22 -11.09 -25.73 -5.48
CA PRO A 22 -11.18 -27.08 -4.90
C PRO A 22 -9.88 -27.87 -5.00
N ASP A 23 -9.20 -27.78 -6.14
CA ASP A 23 -7.93 -28.47 -6.36
C ASP A 23 -6.79 -27.77 -5.61
N LEU A 24 -6.03 -28.55 -4.82
CA LEU A 24 -4.98 -28.00 -3.96
C LEU A 24 -3.78 -27.49 -4.75
N VAL A 25 -3.46 -28.12 -5.89
CA VAL A 25 -2.34 -27.71 -6.74
C VAL A 25 -2.67 -26.40 -7.44
N ASP A 26 -3.88 -26.27 -8.00
CA ASP A 26 -4.33 -25.04 -8.65
C ASP A 26 -4.49 -23.90 -7.65
N ARG A 27 -4.99 -24.18 -6.43
CA ARG A 27 -5.02 -23.20 -5.35
C ARG A 27 -3.63 -22.70 -5.01
N ALA A 28 -2.66 -23.61 -4.83
CA ALA A 28 -1.29 -23.24 -4.51
C ALA A 28 -0.66 -22.39 -5.63
N ARG A 29 -0.83 -22.76 -6.90
CA ARG A 29 -0.34 -21.98 -8.04
C ARG A 29 -0.94 -20.59 -8.10
N ALA A 30 -2.25 -20.46 -7.92
CA ALA A 30 -2.94 -19.18 -7.95
C ALA A 30 -2.48 -18.26 -6.80
N VAL A 31 -2.33 -18.80 -5.59
CA VAL A 31 -1.80 -18.05 -4.44
C VAL A 31 -0.35 -17.63 -4.68
N SER A 32 0.52 -18.52 -5.20
CA SER A 32 1.91 -18.20 -5.53
C SER A 32 2.00 -17.04 -6.52
N ALA A 33 1.22 -17.06 -7.60
CA ALA A 33 1.22 -15.98 -8.59
C ALA A 33 0.86 -14.62 -7.96
N VAL A 34 -0.08 -14.59 -7.01
CA VAL A 34 -0.42 -13.36 -6.28
C VAL A 34 0.73 -12.93 -5.37
N LEU A 35 1.29 -13.86 -4.60
CA LEU A 35 2.42 -13.58 -3.70
C LEU A 35 3.65 -13.05 -4.44
N ASP A 36 3.93 -13.59 -5.62
CA ASP A 36 5.04 -13.14 -6.48
C ASP A 36 4.83 -11.71 -6.98
N ALA A 37 3.57 -11.28 -7.18
CA ALA A 37 3.23 -9.92 -7.60
C ALA A 37 3.19 -8.91 -6.43
N VAL A 38 3.04 -9.37 -5.17
CA VAL A 38 2.92 -8.48 -4.00
C VAL A 38 4.07 -7.47 -3.87
N PRO A 39 5.36 -7.82 -4.06
CA PRO A 39 6.45 -6.86 -3.99
C PRO A 39 6.29 -5.67 -4.94
N ASP A 40 5.86 -5.92 -6.18
CA ASP A 40 5.64 -4.89 -7.18
C ASP A 40 4.41 -4.04 -6.85
N LEU A 41 3.30 -4.68 -6.46
CA LEU A 41 2.10 -3.97 -5.99
C LEU A 41 2.41 -3.08 -4.78
N GLN A 42 3.21 -3.57 -3.82
CA GLN A 42 3.64 -2.78 -2.68
C GLN A 42 4.54 -1.61 -3.09
N ARG A 43 5.39 -1.79 -4.11
CA ARG A 43 6.21 -0.70 -4.66
C ARG A 43 5.33 0.37 -5.30
N GLU A 44 4.36 -0.01 -6.12
CA GLU A 44 3.41 0.92 -6.75
C GLU A 44 2.62 1.72 -5.69
N LEU A 45 2.08 1.05 -4.68
CA LEU A 45 1.39 1.72 -3.57
C LEU A 45 2.30 2.68 -2.79
N ARG A 46 3.57 2.32 -2.60
CA ARG A 46 4.55 3.20 -1.94
C ARG A 46 4.84 4.44 -2.78
N THR A 47 5.03 4.28 -4.09
CA THR A 47 5.24 5.39 -5.03
C THR A 47 4.03 6.32 -5.05
N MET A 48 2.83 5.76 -5.26
CA MET A 48 1.59 6.54 -5.26
C MET A 48 1.40 7.35 -3.97
N ARG A 49 1.70 6.75 -2.80
CA ARG A 49 1.67 7.47 -1.53
C ARG A 49 2.75 8.56 -1.47
N GLN A 50 3.97 8.27 -1.92
CA GLN A 50 5.05 9.25 -1.92
C GLN A 50 4.68 10.46 -2.77
N ASP A 51 4.19 10.24 -3.99
CA ASP A 51 3.80 11.31 -4.92
C ASP A 51 2.71 12.19 -4.31
N ALA A 52 1.68 11.58 -3.73
CA ALA A 52 0.61 12.31 -3.05
C ALA A 52 1.14 13.16 -1.89
N VAL A 53 2.04 12.61 -1.05
CA VAL A 53 2.63 13.35 0.07
C VAL A 53 3.57 14.47 -0.43
N VAL A 54 4.34 14.25 -1.50
CA VAL A 54 5.17 15.29 -2.12
C VAL A 54 4.30 16.43 -2.62
N ALA A 55 3.20 16.14 -3.33
CA ALA A 55 2.27 17.17 -3.81
C ALA A 55 1.65 17.99 -2.67
N ILE A 56 1.25 17.35 -1.56
CA ILE A 56 0.77 18.10 -0.37
C ILE A 56 1.86 19.03 0.17
N ARG A 57 3.11 18.55 0.20
CA ARG A 57 4.28 19.25 0.72
C ARG A 57 4.72 20.45 -0.11
N GLU A 58 4.24 20.59 -1.34
CA GLU A 58 4.45 21.78 -2.16
C GLU A 58 3.71 23.01 -1.60
N THR A 59 2.60 22.79 -0.88
CA THR A 59 1.74 23.88 -0.38
C THR A 59 1.64 23.94 1.14
N ARG A 60 2.14 22.92 1.85
CA ARG A 60 2.01 22.77 3.31
C ARG A 60 3.34 22.56 3.98
N THR A 61 3.43 22.85 5.29
CA THR A 61 4.57 22.51 6.17
C THR A 61 4.53 21.05 6.63
N LEU A 62 5.62 20.56 7.25
CA LEU A 62 5.72 19.16 7.69
C LEU A 62 4.71 18.88 8.80
N ALA A 63 4.51 19.85 9.70
CA ALA A 63 3.54 19.81 10.78
C ALA A 63 2.11 19.70 10.23
N GLU A 64 1.72 20.60 9.32
CA GLU A 64 0.38 20.57 8.73
C GLU A 64 0.13 19.28 7.95
N THR A 65 1.12 18.80 7.20
CA THR A 65 1.00 17.53 6.45
C THR A 65 0.86 16.34 7.40
N ALA A 66 1.61 16.34 8.51
CA ALA A 66 1.54 15.31 9.54
C ALA A 66 0.15 15.28 10.20
N ASP A 67 -0.39 16.46 10.54
CA ASP A 67 -1.71 16.60 11.15
C ASP A 67 -2.83 16.16 10.19
N LEU A 68 -2.76 16.57 8.92
CA LEU A 68 -3.73 16.17 7.87
C LEU A 68 -3.77 14.65 7.65
N LEU A 69 -2.62 13.99 7.73
CA LEU A 69 -2.48 12.55 7.44
C LEU A 69 -2.55 11.68 8.70
N GLY A 70 -2.61 12.26 9.90
CA GLY A 70 -2.60 11.53 11.17
C GLY A 70 -1.31 10.74 11.41
N ILE A 71 -0.16 11.23 10.93
CA ILE A 71 1.16 10.59 11.09
C ILE A 71 2.19 11.58 11.64
N SER A 72 3.34 11.10 12.14
CA SER A 72 4.38 12.00 12.67
C SER A 72 5.14 12.76 11.57
N GLN A 73 5.63 13.96 11.88
CA GLN A 73 6.47 14.75 10.95
C GLN A 73 7.71 13.98 10.43
N PRO A 74 8.45 13.21 11.26
CA PRO A 74 9.53 12.36 10.75
C PRO A 74 9.04 11.34 9.73
N ARG A 75 7.82 10.81 9.88
CA ARG A 75 7.25 9.85 8.92
C ARG A 75 6.93 10.51 7.59
N VAL A 76 6.38 11.73 7.61
CA VAL A 76 6.18 12.54 6.39
C VAL A 76 7.51 12.74 5.66
N SER A 77 8.56 13.17 6.38
CA SER A 77 9.91 13.38 5.83
C SER A 77 10.53 12.12 5.24
N GLN A 78 10.31 10.95 5.85
CA GLN A 78 10.75 9.66 5.29
C GLN A 78 10.00 9.33 3.99
N ILE A 79 8.68 9.53 3.96
CA ILE A 79 7.85 9.23 2.79
C ILE A 79 8.27 10.09 1.60
N THR A 80 8.45 11.41 1.80
CA THR A 80 8.85 12.31 0.70
C THR A 80 10.22 11.97 0.12
N LYS A 81 11.14 11.45 0.96
CA LYS A 81 12.47 10.99 0.54
C LYS A 81 12.48 9.58 -0.05
N GLY A 82 11.33 8.90 -0.13
CA GLY A 82 11.24 7.51 -0.58
C GLY A 82 11.88 6.51 0.39
N VAL A 83 12.16 6.92 1.63
CA VAL A 83 12.79 6.05 2.64
C VAL A 83 11.74 5.12 3.24
N SER A 84 11.82 3.84 2.88
CA SER A 84 11.06 2.78 3.53
C SER A 84 11.86 2.20 4.70
N ARG A 85 11.18 1.72 5.75
CA ARG A 85 11.81 1.11 6.93
C ARG A 85 12.53 -0.22 6.64
N SER A 86 12.56 -0.68 5.39
CA SER A 86 13.34 -1.86 4.95
C SER A 86 14.74 -1.44 4.54
N THR A 87 15.59 -1.24 5.53
CA THR A 87 17.03 -1.47 5.36
C THR A 87 17.53 -2.07 6.66
N LYS A 88 17.32 -3.38 6.80
CA LYS A 88 18.13 -4.21 7.68
C LYS A 88 18.68 -5.31 6.78
N HIS A 89 20.01 -5.26 6.66
CA HIS A 89 20.98 -6.11 5.97
C HIS A 89 20.48 -7.41 5.33
#